data_AF-A0A6F9CAA9-F1
#
_entry.id   AF-A0A6F9CAA9-F1
#
_cell.length_a   1.000
_cell.length_b   1.000
_cell.length_c   1.000
_cell.angle_alpha   90.00
_cell.angle_beta   90.00
_cell.angle_gamma   90.00
#
_symmetry.space_group_name_H-M   'P 1'
#
loop_
_entity.id
_entity.type
_entity.pdbx_description
1 polymer ?
#
loop_
_entity_poly.entity_id
_entity_poly.type
_entity_poly.pdbx_seq_one_letter_code
_entity_poly.pdbx_strand_id
1 'polypeptide(L)'
;MCELLMEMGAMKARLTAAENHVEELRNMETTLTAMETRLSTSESLMEKMKTDYEETIRKFSNVLTNVGNGYNPVLGVFDAPVRGFYYFSFSSFAHNVHPSCTSLFKDCRRVLSACDHYTDTDYDHTDSSGNYTLRRETMST
;
A
#
# COMPACT_ATOMS: atom_id res chain seq x y z
N MET A 1 64.26 -33.12 8.22
CA MET A 1 64.53 -31.76 7.70
C MET A 1 63.70 -31.44 6.45
N CYS A 2 63.68 -32.29 5.41
CA CYS A 2 62.84 -32.05 4.21
C CYS A 2 61.32 -32.09 4.50
N GLU A 3 60.87 -33.01 5.34
CA GLU A 3 59.45 -33.18 5.69
C GLU A 3 58.86 -31.93 6.39
N LEU A 4 59.61 -31.36 7.33
CA LEU A 4 59.23 -30.15 8.08
C LEU A 4 59.15 -28.90 7.19
N LEU A 5 60.00 -28.82 6.15
CA LEU A 5 59.95 -27.74 5.15
C LEU A 5 58.73 -27.87 4.24
N MET A 6 58.34 -29.10 3.88
CA MET A 6 57.10 -29.33 3.11
C MET A 6 55.86 -28.97 3.93
N GLU A 7 55.83 -29.33 5.23
CA GLU A 7 54.72 -28.95 6.10
C GLU A 7 54.61 -27.45 6.32
N MET A 8 55.73 -26.72 6.49
CA MET A 8 55.70 -25.25 6.56
C MET A 8 55.19 -24.63 5.25
N GLY A 9 55.57 -25.19 4.10
CA GLY A 9 55.07 -24.76 2.79
C GLY A 9 53.55 -24.94 2.66
N ALA A 10 53.05 -26.11 3.04
CA ALA A 10 51.61 -26.41 3.06
C ALA A 10 50.85 -25.53 4.06
N MET A 11 51.42 -25.29 5.24
CA MET A 11 50.83 -24.43 6.27
C MET A 11 50.75 -22.97 5.82
N LYS A 12 51.80 -22.46 5.17
CA LYS A 12 51.80 -21.11 4.60
C LYS A 12 50.74 -20.95 3.52
N ALA A 13 50.60 -21.93 2.62
CA ALA A 13 49.57 -21.91 1.59
C ALA A 13 48.15 -21.91 2.19
N ARG A 14 47.92 -22.71 3.24
CA ARG A 14 46.63 -22.75 3.96
C ARG A 14 46.35 -21.46 4.72
N LEU A 15 47.37 -20.82 5.30
CA LEU A 15 47.24 -19.54 5.98
C LEU A 15 46.79 -18.46 5.00
N THR A 16 47.46 -18.34 3.86
CA THR A 16 47.08 -17.38 2.81
C THR A 16 45.66 -17.64 2.27
N ALA A 17 45.28 -18.91 2.09
CA ALA A 17 43.92 -19.24 1.67
C ALA A 17 42.87 -18.85 2.72
N ALA A 18 43.17 -19.05 4.02
CA ALA A 18 42.28 -18.67 5.12
C ALA A 18 42.14 -17.14 5.22
N GLU A 19 43.24 -16.39 5.08
CA GLU A 19 43.24 -14.92 5.07
C GLU A 19 42.35 -14.37 3.95
N ASN A 20 42.48 -14.90 2.73
CA ASN A 20 41.63 -14.52 1.60
C ASN A 20 40.15 -14.80 1.86
N HIS A 21 39.82 -15.94 2.48
CA HIS A 21 38.44 -16.30 2.74
C HIS A 21 37.80 -15.45 3.84
N VAL A 22 38.58 -15.05 4.85
CA VAL A 22 38.13 -14.08 5.87
C VAL A 22 37.82 -12.73 5.24
N GLU A 23 38.63 -12.26 4.31
CA GLU A 23 38.39 -10.98 3.63
C GLU A 23 37.11 -11.03 2.77
N GLU A 24 36.87 -12.14 2.07
CA GLU A 24 35.63 -12.35 1.31
C GLU A 24 34.40 -12.38 2.22
N LEU A 25 34.49 -13.03 3.39
CA LEU A 25 33.42 -13.04 4.39
C LEU A 25 33.11 -11.64 4.93
N ARG A 26 34.14 -10.82 5.20
CA ARG A 26 33.95 -9.42 5.63
C ARG A 26 33.29 -8.59 4.54
N ASN A 27 33.65 -8.79 3.28
CA ASN A 27 32.99 -8.13 2.16
C ASN A 27 31.52 -8.55 2.06
N MET A 28 31.20 -9.83 2.23
CA MET A 28 29.80 -10.27 2.25
C MET A 28 29.02 -9.69 3.44
N GLU A 29 29.60 -9.65 4.63
CA GLU A 29 28.98 -9.05 5.83
C GLU A 29 28.63 -7.57 5.62
N THR A 30 29.53 -6.80 5.00
CA THR A 30 29.24 -5.39 4.67
C THR A 30 28.13 -5.25 3.64
N THR A 31 28.07 -6.11 2.63
CA THR A 31 26.97 -6.09 1.65
C THR A 31 25.63 -6.47 2.27
N LEU A 32 25.60 -7.47 3.17
CA LEU A 32 24.39 -7.87 3.90
C LEU A 32 23.88 -6.72 4.78
N THR A 33 24.76 -6.07 5.52
CA THR A 33 24.41 -4.91 6.35
C THR A 33 23.82 -3.77 5.51
N ALA A 34 24.39 -3.51 4.32
CA ALA A 34 23.85 -2.52 3.39
C ALA A 34 22.49 -2.92 2.81
N MET A 35 22.22 -4.22 2.65
CA MET A 35 20.91 -4.72 2.20
C MET A 35 19.87 -4.63 3.31
N GLU A 36 20.21 -5.01 4.55
CA GLU A 36 19.32 -4.93 5.71
C GLU A 36 18.88 -3.49 5.98
N THR A 37 19.81 -2.53 5.91
CA THR A 37 19.49 -1.10 6.08
C THR A 37 18.55 -0.58 4.99
N ARG A 38 18.76 -0.99 3.73
CA ARG A 38 17.86 -0.65 2.62
C ARG A 38 16.49 -1.29 2.77
N LEU A 39 16.43 -2.55 3.22
CA LEU A 39 15.17 -3.26 3.47
C LEU A 39 14.38 -2.56 4.57
N SER A 40 15.01 -2.28 5.71
CA SER A 40 14.40 -1.55 6.82
C SER A 40 13.88 -0.17 6.40
N THR A 41 14.65 0.55 5.58
CA THR A 41 14.22 1.85 5.02
C THR A 41 12.99 1.68 4.12
N SER A 42 12.98 0.65 3.27
CA SER A 42 11.85 0.38 2.38
C SER A 42 10.57 -0.01 3.14
N GLU A 43 10.71 -0.82 4.20
CA GLU A 43 9.60 -1.22 5.08
C GLU A 43 9.02 0.00 5.81
N SER A 44 9.87 0.88 6.32
CA SER A 44 9.45 2.14 6.94
C SER A 44 8.67 3.05 5.99
N LEU A 45 9.12 3.15 4.73
CA LEU A 45 8.42 3.92 3.70
C LEU A 45 7.07 3.28 3.32
N MET A 46 7.00 1.95 3.22
CA MET A 46 5.74 1.26 2.97
C MET A 46 4.74 1.48 4.11
N GLU A 47 5.19 1.42 5.35
CA GLU A 47 4.30 1.66 6.50
C GLU A 47 3.80 3.11 6.50
N LYS A 48 4.66 4.09 6.21
CA LYS A 48 4.25 5.49 6.08
C LYS A 48 3.22 5.69 4.96
N MET A 49 3.43 5.06 3.79
CA MET A 49 2.44 5.10 2.72
C MET A 49 1.12 4.48 3.16
N LYS A 50 1.12 3.37 3.88
CA LYS A 50 -0.11 2.72 4.34
C LYS A 50 -0.96 3.64 5.22
N THR A 51 -0.34 4.40 6.12
CA THR A 51 -1.05 5.36 6.99
C THR A 51 -1.71 6.50 6.22
N ASP A 52 -1.10 6.91 5.11
CA ASP A 52 -1.64 7.97 4.24
C ASP A 52 -2.84 7.49 3.38
N TYR A 53 -3.05 6.17 3.26
CA TYR A 53 -4.07 5.53 2.41
C TYR A 53 -5.04 4.63 3.18
N GLU A 54 -5.40 4.96 4.43
CA GLU A 54 -6.44 4.21 5.14
C GLU A 54 -7.82 4.39 4.49
N GLU A 55 -8.31 3.33 3.85
CA GLU A 55 -9.66 3.28 3.27
C GLU A 55 -10.72 3.26 4.36
N THR A 56 -11.24 4.43 4.71
CA THR A 56 -12.32 4.59 5.70
C THR A 56 -13.66 4.80 5.02
N ILE A 57 -14.69 4.07 5.46
CA ILE A 57 -16.06 4.30 4.97
C ILE A 57 -16.52 5.71 5.36
N ARG A 58 -16.84 6.52 4.35
CA ARG A 58 -17.40 7.86 4.54
C ARG A 58 -18.91 7.78 4.69
N LYS A 59 -19.41 8.22 5.84
CA LYS A 59 -20.84 8.22 6.17
C LYS A 59 -21.47 9.55 5.80
N PHE A 60 -22.49 9.53 4.94
CA PHE A 60 -23.37 10.67 4.71
C PHE A 60 -24.40 10.74 5.85
N SER A 61 -24.12 11.54 6.87
CA SER A 61 -25.00 11.70 8.04
C SER A 61 -26.24 12.55 7.75
N ASN A 62 -26.13 13.52 6.83
CA ASN A 62 -27.25 14.33 6.39
C ASN A 62 -27.92 13.68 5.17
N VAL A 63 -28.96 12.90 5.42
CA VAL A 63 -29.66 12.14 4.38
C VAL A 63 -30.85 12.96 3.86
N LEU A 64 -30.70 13.56 2.68
CA LEU A 64 -31.76 14.35 2.05
C LEU A 64 -32.94 13.49 1.57
N THR A 65 -32.66 12.28 1.06
CA THR A 65 -33.68 11.35 0.55
C THR A 65 -33.17 9.91 0.69
N ASN A 66 -34.05 9.01 1.11
CA ASN A 66 -33.76 7.57 1.25
C ASN A 66 -35.02 6.73 0.97
N VAL A 67 -35.62 6.93 -0.20
CA VAL A 67 -36.84 6.19 -0.59
C VAL A 67 -36.52 4.69 -0.66
N GLY A 68 -37.34 3.88 0.01
CA GLY A 68 -37.11 2.43 0.12
C GLY A 68 -36.07 2.03 1.17
N ASN A 69 -35.51 2.98 1.93
CA ASN A 69 -34.57 2.76 3.03
C ASN A 69 -33.34 1.89 2.66
N GLY A 70 -32.85 2.01 1.42
CA GLY A 70 -31.70 1.24 0.94
C GLY A 70 -30.35 1.73 1.50
N TYR A 71 -30.25 2.99 1.92
CA TYR A 71 -29.02 3.52 2.53
C TYR A 71 -29.08 3.46 4.06
N ASN A 72 -28.05 2.90 4.69
CA ASN A 72 -27.86 2.87 6.14
C ASN A 72 -26.89 3.99 6.58
N PRO A 73 -27.37 5.09 7.22
CA PRO A 73 -26.52 6.20 7.62
C PRO A 73 -25.57 5.88 8.78
N VAL A 74 -25.86 4.84 9.57
CA VAL A 74 -24.98 4.40 10.67
C VAL A 74 -23.74 3.72 10.11
N LEU A 75 -23.90 2.95 9.03
CA LEU A 75 -22.82 2.20 8.40
C LEU A 75 -22.17 2.94 7.23
N GLY A 76 -22.90 3.82 6.55
CA GLY A 76 -22.45 4.44 5.29
C GLY A 76 -22.60 3.53 4.07
N VAL A 77 -23.48 2.53 4.14
CA VAL A 77 -23.61 1.46 3.13
C VAL A 77 -24.97 1.54 2.47
N PHE A 78 -24.99 1.38 1.15
CA PHE A 78 -26.22 1.19 0.39
C PHE A 78 -26.43 -0.30 0.10
N ASP A 79 -27.50 -0.85 0.66
CA ASP A 79 -28.00 -2.18 0.35
C ASP A 79 -29.05 -2.06 -0.75
N ALA A 80 -28.71 -2.55 -1.93
CA ALA A 80 -29.66 -2.64 -3.02
C ALA A 80 -30.89 -3.47 -2.55
N PRO A 81 -32.12 -2.96 -2.68
CA PRO A 81 -33.30 -3.69 -2.22
C PRO A 81 -33.78 -4.75 -3.23
N VAL A 82 -33.46 -4.58 -4.51
CA VAL A 82 -33.89 -5.48 -5.60
C VAL A 82 -32.73 -5.79 -6.54
N ARG A 83 -32.97 -6.65 -7.53
CA ARG A 83 -32.04 -6.83 -8.65
C ARG A 83 -32.30 -5.76 -9.69
N GLY A 84 -31.24 -5.26 -10.30
CA GLY A 84 -31.35 -4.23 -11.32
C GLY A 84 -30.03 -3.52 -11.59
N PHE A 85 -30.15 -2.46 -12.39
CA PHE A 85 -29.08 -1.50 -12.62
C PHE A 85 -29.20 -0.36 -11.62
N TYR A 86 -28.06 -0.01 -11.03
CA TYR A 86 -27.92 1.08 -10.08
C TYR A 86 -26.92 2.08 -10.63
N TYR A 87 -27.27 3.35 -10.56
CA TYR A 87 -26.41 4.46 -10.93
C TYR A 87 -25.95 5.15 -9.66
N PHE A 88 -24.63 5.25 -9.47
CA PHE A 88 -24.01 5.98 -8.39
C PHE A 88 -23.26 7.18 -8.96
N SER A 89 -23.52 8.35 -8.38
CA SER A 89 -22.79 9.57 -8.62
C SER A 89 -22.35 10.10 -7.27
N PHE A 90 -21.09 10.51 -7.16
CA PHE A 90 -20.58 11.16 -5.97
C PHE A 90 -19.67 12.31 -6.36
N SER A 91 -19.65 13.31 -5.48
CA SER A 91 -18.68 14.40 -5.47
C SER A 91 -18.17 14.54 -4.06
N SER A 92 -16.88 14.80 -3.92
CA SER A 92 -16.21 15.02 -2.65
C SER A 92 -15.33 16.24 -2.76
N PHE A 93 -15.47 17.13 -1.78
CA PHE A 93 -14.61 18.26 -1.54
C PHE A 93 -13.79 17.98 -0.29
N ALA A 94 -12.48 18.18 -0.33
CA ALA A 94 -11.64 18.14 0.86
C ALA A 94 -10.94 19.49 1.05
N HIS A 95 -11.03 19.98 2.29
CA HIS A 95 -10.32 21.17 2.72
C HIS A 95 -8.92 20.76 3.19
N ASN A 96 -7.90 21.54 2.82
CA ASN A 96 -6.46 21.33 3.08
C ASN A 96 -5.71 20.38 2.11
N VAL A 97 -4.40 20.37 2.31
CA VAL A 97 -3.32 19.83 1.47
C VAL A 97 -3.16 18.31 1.68
N HIS A 98 -4.19 17.53 1.33
CA HIS A 98 -4.09 16.07 1.32
C HIS A 98 -4.63 15.49 0.01
N PRO A 99 -3.99 14.44 -0.55
CA PRO A 99 -4.55 13.70 -1.68
C PRO A 99 -5.96 13.22 -1.32
N SER A 100 -6.96 13.74 -2.02
CA SER A 100 -8.35 13.37 -1.79
C SER A 100 -8.75 12.35 -2.85
N CYS A 101 -8.77 11.08 -2.46
CA CYS A 101 -9.36 10.02 -3.27
C CYS A 101 -10.67 9.58 -2.63
N THR A 102 -11.77 9.71 -3.36
CA THR A 102 -13.05 9.09 -3.00
C THR A 102 -13.27 7.87 -3.87
N SER A 103 -13.54 6.74 -3.22
CA SER A 103 -13.69 5.45 -3.90
C SER A 103 -15.05 4.83 -3.64
N LEU A 104 -15.61 4.21 -4.68
CA LEU A 104 -16.83 3.41 -4.60
C LEU A 104 -16.46 1.93 -4.47
N PHE A 105 -17.13 1.24 -3.55
CA PHE A 105 -16.94 -0.18 -3.30
C PHE A 105 -18.22 -0.95 -3.59
N LYS A 106 -18.05 -2.15 -4.15
CA LYS A 106 -19.09 -3.17 -4.28
C LYS A 106 -18.57 -4.44 -3.60
N ASP A 107 -19.29 -4.96 -2.63
CA ASP A 107 -18.94 -6.21 -1.93
C ASP A 107 -17.48 -6.22 -1.44
N CYS A 108 -17.06 -5.15 -0.75
CA CYS A 108 -15.70 -4.91 -0.26
C CYS A 108 -14.60 -4.78 -1.34
N ARG A 109 -14.96 -4.74 -2.62
CA ARG A 109 -14.02 -4.51 -3.73
C ARG A 109 -14.19 -3.11 -4.30
N ARG A 110 -13.08 -2.39 -4.42
CA ARG A 110 -13.03 -1.08 -5.07
C ARG A 110 -13.39 -1.22 -6.56
N VAL A 111 -14.38 -0.46 -7.02
CA VAL A 111 -14.86 -0.47 -8.42
C VAL A 111 -14.62 0.83 -9.15
N LEU A 112 -14.47 1.95 -8.42
CA LEU A 112 -14.15 3.25 -8.98
C LEU A 112 -13.37 4.06 -7.92
N SER A 113 -12.42 4.87 -8.37
CA SER A 113 -11.76 5.90 -7.57
C SER A 113 -11.76 7.19 -8.37
N ALA A 114 -12.17 8.29 -7.73
CA ALA A 114 -11.96 9.64 -8.22
C ALA A 114 -10.99 10.31 -7.26
N CYS A 115 -9.86 10.77 -7.81
CA CYS A 115 -8.78 11.37 -7.05
C CYS A 115 -8.47 12.74 -7.62
N ASP A 116 -8.16 13.68 -6.74
CA ASP A 116 -7.58 14.95 -7.12
C ASP A 116 -6.08 14.95 -6.83
N HIS A 117 -5.37 15.78 -7.58
CA HIS A 117 -3.93 15.93 -7.45
C HIS A 117 -3.59 16.80 -6.24
N TYR A 118 -2.62 16.33 -5.45
CA TYR A 118 -2.00 17.14 -4.41
C TYR A 118 -1.17 18.25 -5.05
N THR A 119 -1.47 19.52 -4.75
CA THR A 119 -0.59 20.64 -5.04
C THR A 119 0.03 21.14 -3.74
N ASP A 120 1.35 21.32 -3.71
CA ASP A 120 2.14 21.74 -2.53
C ASP A 120 1.93 23.23 -2.17
N THR A 121 0.85 23.82 -2.67
CA THR A 121 0.49 25.22 -2.44
C THR A 121 -0.69 25.24 -1.48
N ASP A 122 -0.52 25.96 -0.38
CA ASP A 122 -1.40 26.04 0.81
C ASP A 122 -2.79 26.66 0.54
N TYR A 123 -3.25 26.64 -0.70
CA TYR A 123 -4.43 27.35 -1.18
C TYR A 123 -5.23 26.62 -2.26
N ASP A 124 -5.03 25.31 -2.41
CA ASP A 124 -5.82 24.51 -3.34
C ASP A 124 -6.84 23.66 -2.60
N HIS A 125 -8.09 23.77 -3.00
CA HIS A 125 -9.15 22.89 -2.53
C HIS A 125 -9.25 21.73 -3.50
N THR A 126 -9.34 20.51 -2.97
CA THR A 126 -9.42 19.33 -3.83
C THR A 126 -10.87 18.90 -4.03
N ASP A 127 -11.24 18.75 -5.30
CA ASP A 127 -12.55 18.35 -5.75
C ASP A 127 -12.45 17.08 -6.60
N SER A 128 -13.23 16.07 -6.26
CA SER A 128 -13.27 14.81 -7.01
C SER A 128 -14.69 14.37 -7.23
N SER A 129 -15.00 13.90 -8.44
CA SER A 129 -16.31 13.35 -8.75
C SER A 129 -16.21 12.12 -9.63
N GLY A 130 -17.18 11.22 -9.49
CA GLY A 130 -17.19 9.95 -10.18
C GLY A 130 -18.62 9.46 -10.42
N ASN A 131 -18.79 8.77 -11.55
CA ASN A 131 -20.05 8.15 -11.94
C ASN A 131 -19.82 6.68 -12.24
N TYR A 132 -20.68 5.80 -11.73
CA TYR A 132 -20.57 4.36 -11.94
C TYR A 132 -21.95 3.73 -12.09
N THR A 133 -22.14 2.96 -13.16
CA THR A 133 -23.34 2.12 -13.33
C THR A 133 -22.97 0.68 -13.06
N LEU A 134 -23.71 0.03 -12.16
CA LEU A 134 -23.49 -1.36 -11.83
C LEU A 134 -24.76 -2.18 -11.89
N ARG A 135 -24.62 -3.44 -12.30
CA ARG A 135 -25.67 -4.44 -12.20
C ARG A 135 -25.50 -5.22 -10.90
N ARG A 136 -26.60 -5.37 -10.16
CA ARG A 136 -26.68 -6.36 -9.08
C ARG A 136 -27.25 -7.66 -9.61
N GLU A 137 -26.48 -8.72 -9.41
CA GLU A 137 -26.86 -10.09 -9.76
C GLU A 137 -27.30 -10.84 -8.49
N THR A 138 -27.87 -12.04 -8.62
CA THR A 138 -28.23 -12.89 -7.48
C THR A 138 -26.99 -13.26 -6.67
N MET A 139 -27.10 -13.30 -5.33
CA MET A 139 -26.11 -14.02 -4.52
C MET A 139 -26.10 -15.47 -5.03
N SER A 140 -24.91 -15.97 -5.38
CA SER A 140 -24.76 -17.41 -5.64
C SER A 140 -25.04 -18.11 -4.32
N THR A 141 -26.17 -18.83 -4.26
CA THR A 141 -26.45 -19.83 -3.23
C THR A 141 -25.44 -20.95 -3.29
#